data_AF-A0A966CI52-F1
#
_entry.id   AF-A0A966CI52-F1
#
_cell.length_a   1.000
_cell.length_b   1.000
_cell.length_c   1.000
_cell.angle_alpha   90.00
_cell.angle_beta   90.00
_cell.angle_gamma   90.00
#
_symmetry.space_group_name_H-M   'P 1'
#
loop_
_entity.id
_entity.type
_entity.pdbx_description
1 polymer ?
#
loop_
_entity_poly.entity_id
_entity_poly.type
_entity_poly.pdbx_seq_one_letter_code
_entity_poly.pdbx_strand_id
1 'polypeptide(L)'
;MPALTLKPGREKSLLRRHPWIFSGAVDRVDGNPDSGGTVDLLSSKGIFLARAAYSPQSQIRARVWTFDPNENVDREYFRRRLSAAIDRRQCSVFNVQSSATGASSLRLRSRQAFSLQLSSLRLLHAES
;
A
#
# COMPACT_ATOMS: atom_id res chain seq x y z
N MET A 1 -9.17 -6.57 23.64
CA MET A 1 -8.92 -6.97 22.24
C MET A 1 -7.51 -7.51 22.13
N PRO A 2 -7.23 -8.46 21.22
CA PRO A 2 -5.86 -8.92 20.97
C PRO A 2 -4.99 -7.78 20.41
N ALA A 3 -3.71 -7.78 20.75
CA ALA A 3 -2.79 -6.69 20.42
C ALA A 3 -1.45 -7.22 19.90
N LEU A 4 -0.79 -6.45 19.04
CA LEU A 4 0.58 -6.69 18.57
C LEU A 4 1.47 -5.56 19.06
N THR A 5 2.47 -5.90 19.86
CA THR A 5 3.49 -4.93 20.27
C THR A 5 4.67 -4.99 19.29
N LEU A 6 5.12 -3.82 18.84
CA LEU A 6 6.26 -3.70 17.93
C LEU A 6 7.59 -3.60 18.68
N LYS A 7 8.65 -4.06 18.02
CA LYS A 7 10.02 -3.89 18.51
C LYS A 7 10.37 -2.40 18.57
N PRO A 8 11.19 -1.98 19.55
CA PRO A 8 11.64 -0.59 19.66
C PRO A 8 12.25 -0.07 18.34
N GLY A 9 11.80 1.10 17.88
CA GLY A 9 12.28 1.76 16.68
C GLY A 9 11.70 1.21 15.35
N ARG A 10 10.90 0.15 15.39
CA ARG A 10 10.23 -0.43 14.19
C ARG A 10 8.84 0.17 13.92
N GLU A 11 8.39 1.09 14.75
CA GLU A 11 7.18 1.90 14.58
C GLU A 11 7.35 3.04 13.55
N LYS A 12 8.58 3.37 13.14
CA LYS A 12 8.87 4.49 12.20
C LYS A 12 8.11 4.36 10.88
N SER A 13 7.94 3.14 10.36
CA SER A 13 7.18 2.90 9.12
C SER A 13 5.70 3.21 9.31
N LEU A 14 5.11 2.86 10.46
CA LEU A 14 3.73 3.20 10.81
C LEU A 14 3.53 4.70 10.98
N LEU A 15 4.50 5.40 11.58
CA LEU A 15 4.45 6.86 11.73
C LEU A 15 4.41 7.59 10.37
N ARG A 16 5.00 6.98 9.33
CA ARG A 16 4.90 7.44 7.93
C ARG A 16 3.64 6.96 7.21
N ARG A 17 2.66 6.44 7.95
CA ARG A 17 1.40 5.87 7.46
C ARG A 17 1.59 4.70 6.47
N HIS A 18 2.68 3.95 6.59
CA HIS A 18 2.86 2.73 5.80
C HIS A 18 1.90 1.64 6.28
N PRO A 19 1.10 1.02 5.40
CA PRO A 19 0.02 0.12 5.81
C PRO A 19 0.48 -1.30 6.16
N TRP A 20 1.73 -1.69 5.87
CA TRP A 20 2.21 -3.06 6.08
C TRP A 20 3.16 -3.18 7.26
N ILE A 21 2.87 -4.16 8.12
CA ILE A 21 3.70 -4.57 9.25
C ILE A 21 4.36 -5.89 8.90
N PHE A 22 5.69 -5.90 8.93
CA PHE A 22 6.45 -7.11 8.65
C PHE A 22 6.60 -7.98 9.90
N SER A 23 6.68 -9.29 9.71
CA SER A 23 6.92 -10.30 10.76
C SER A 23 8.09 -9.93 11.67
N GLY A 24 9.20 -9.45 11.10
CA GLY A 24 10.40 -9.06 11.87
C GLY A 24 10.25 -7.80 12.73
N ALA A 25 9.21 -7.00 12.52
CA ALA A 25 8.92 -5.79 13.31
C ALA A 25 8.09 -6.09 14.57
N VAL A 26 7.45 -7.25 14.65
CA VAL A 26 6.63 -7.66 15.80
C VAL A 26 7.52 -8.22 16.89
N ASP A 27 7.29 -7.76 18.12
CA ASP A 27 7.97 -8.21 19.32
C ASP A 27 7.18 -9.31 20.03
N ARG A 28 5.91 -9.04 20.33
CA ARG A 28 4.98 -9.98 20.95
C ARG A 28 3.55 -9.79 20.45
N VAL A 29 2.78 -10.87 20.55
CA VAL A 29 1.35 -10.91 20.28
C VAL A 29 0.65 -11.20 21.60
N ASP A 30 -0.23 -10.31 22.02
CA ASP A 30 -1.04 -10.45 23.22
C ASP A 30 -2.43 -10.98 22.86
N GLY A 31 -2.83 -12.07 23.51
CA GLY A 31 -4.04 -12.82 23.19
C GLY A 31 -3.83 -13.82 22.04
N ASN A 32 -4.93 -14.37 21.51
CA ASN A 32 -4.91 -15.35 20.43
C ASN A 32 -5.77 -14.88 19.25
N PRO A 33 -5.30 -13.90 18.45
CA PRO A 33 -6.06 -13.40 17.31
C PRO A 33 -6.15 -14.44 16.19
N ASP A 34 -7.36 -14.62 15.67
CA ASP A 34 -7.59 -15.45 14.49
C ASP A 34 -6.96 -14.83 13.23
N SER A 35 -6.72 -15.66 12.22
CA SER A 35 -6.32 -15.18 10.90
C SER A 35 -7.38 -14.25 10.31
N GLY A 36 -6.98 -13.04 9.89
CA GLY A 36 -7.89 -11.99 9.46
C GLY A 36 -8.58 -11.22 10.59
N GLY A 37 -8.38 -11.64 11.84
CA GLY A 37 -8.89 -10.97 13.02
C GLY A 37 -8.33 -9.56 13.18
N THR A 38 -9.12 -8.69 13.79
CA THR A 38 -8.72 -7.30 14.07
C THR A 38 -7.91 -7.23 15.36
N VAL A 39 -6.75 -6.59 15.28
CA VAL A 39 -5.78 -6.41 16.35
C VAL A 39 -5.39 -4.95 16.48
N ASP A 40 -5.07 -4.53 17.70
CA ASP A 40 -4.48 -3.22 17.95
C ASP A 40 -2.95 -3.30 17.86
N LEU A 41 -2.33 -2.35 17.17
CA LEU A 41 -0.87 -2.21 17.06
C LEU A 41 -0.39 -1.25 18.14
N LEU A 42 0.52 -1.72 18.98
CA LEU A 42 1.11 -0.95 20.07
C LEU A 42 2.60 -0.72 19.83
N SER A 43 3.11 0.43 20.26
CA SER A 43 4.54 0.67 20.35
C SER A 43 5.16 -0.18 21.46
N SER A 44 6.48 -0.27 21.51
CA SER A 44 7.19 -0.93 22.63
C SER A 44 6.87 -0.31 23.99
N LYS A 45 6.36 0.93 24.03
CA LYS A 45 5.91 1.64 25.25
C LYS A 45 4.43 1.42 25.56
N GLY A 46 3.73 0.56 24.81
CA GLY A 46 2.30 0.29 24.99
C GLY A 46 1.38 1.38 24.42
N ILE A 47 1.90 2.31 23.61
CA ILE A 47 1.10 3.39 23.01
C ILE A 47 0.39 2.85 21.77
N PHE A 48 -0.90 3.10 21.62
CA PHE A 48 -1.65 2.77 20.41
C PHE A 48 -1.08 3.48 19.17
N LEU A 49 -0.88 2.73 18.09
CA LEU A 49 -0.38 3.24 16.81
C LEU A 49 -1.42 3.14 15.71
N ALA A 50 -2.12 2.01 15.61
CA ALA A 50 -3.09 1.73 14.55
C ALA A 50 -3.88 0.45 14.84
N ARG A 51 -4.97 0.24 14.10
CA ARG A 51 -5.74 -1.00 14.09
C ARG A 51 -5.53 -1.74 12.78
N ALA A 52 -5.34 -3.06 12.84
CA ALA A 52 -4.91 -3.85 11.69
C ALA A 52 -5.56 -5.24 11.64
N ALA A 53 -5.56 -5.87 10.46
CA ALA A 53 -5.86 -7.28 10.32
C ALA A 53 -4.62 -8.13 10.49
N TYR A 54 -4.72 -9.16 11.32
CA TYR A 54 -3.65 -10.09 11.63
C TYR A 54 -3.52 -11.21 10.58
N SER A 55 -2.29 -11.57 10.21
CA SER A 55 -2.00 -12.68 9.31
C SER A 55 -0.84 -13.52 9.87
N PRO A 56 -1.11 -14.65 10.56
CA PRO A 56 -0.09 -15.46 11.23
C PRO A 56 0.84 -16.22 10.27
N GLN A 57 0.46 -16.41 9.02
CA GLN A 57 1.24 -17.17 8.04
C GLN A 57 2.03 -16.30 7.04
N SER A 58 1.77 -14.98 7.01
CA SER A 58 2.40 -14.07 6.03
C SER A 58 3.62 -13.33 6.57
N GLN A 59 4.57 -12.98 5.69
CA GLN A 59 5.63 -12.02 6.00
C GLN A 59 5.07 -10.62 6.32
N ILE A 60 3.92 -10.26 5.73
CA ILE A 60 3.15 -9.09 6.14
C ILE A 60 2.24 -9.54 7.28
N ARG A 61 2.78 -9.46 8.50
CA ARG A 61 2.14 -9.94 9.73
C ARG A 61 0.83 -9.23 10.03
N ALA A 62 0.74 -7.96 9.68
CA ALA A 62 -0.50 -7.21 9.81
C ALA A 62 -0.65 -6.15 8.72
N ARG A 63 -1.91 -5.88 8.32
CA ARG A 63 -2.28 -4.79 7.40
C ARG A 63 -3.16 -3.79 8.09
N VAL A 64 -2.76 -2.53 8.08
CA VAL A 64 -3.46 -1.45 8.79
C VAL A 64 -4.81 -1.15 8.14
N TRP A 65 -5.85 -1.14 8.95
CA TRP A 65 -7.17 -0.63 8.59
C TRP A 65 -7.21 0.88 8.73
N THR A 66 -6.90 1.37 9.94
CA THR A 66 -7.01 2.77 10.33
C THR A 66 -5.96 3.14 11.38
N PHE A 67 -5.62 4.43 11.42
CA PHE A 67 -4.75 5.04 12.43
C PHE A 67 -5.56 5.81 13.47
N ASP A 68 -6.88 5.92 13.29
CA ASP A 68 -7.76 6.57 14.25
C ASP A 68 -8.11 5.60 15.38
N PRO A 69 -7.75 5.89 16.65
CA PRO A 69 -8.09 5.04 17.78
C PRO A 69 -9.60 4.91 18.02
N ASN A 70 -10.39 5.90 17.61
CA ASN A 70 -11.83 5.93 17.83
C ASN A 70 -12.62 5.19 16.73
N GLU A 71 -11.97 4.84 15.62
CA GLU A 71 -12.65 4.18 14.51
C GLU A 71 -12.69 2.66 14.70
N ASN A 72 -13.89 2.14 14.92
CA ASN A 72 -14.10 0.70 15.04
C ASN A 72 -14.14 0.05 13.65
N VAL A 73 -13.48 -1.10 13.51
CA VAL A 73 -13.44 -1.85 12.24
C VAL A 73 -14.57 -2.87 12.25
N ASP A 74 -15.76 -2.40 11.92
CA ASP A 74 -16.98 -3.19 11.84
C ASP A 74 -17.55 -3.24 10.41
N ARG A 75 -18.75 -3.81 10.27
CA ARG A 75 -19.44 -3.89 8.97
C ARG A 75 -19.68 -2.51 8.37
N GLU A 76 -20.06 -1.52 9.17
CA GLU A 76 -20.35 -0.17 8.71
C GLU A 76 -19.09 0.56 8.23
N TYR A 77 -17.95 0.32 8.86
CA TYR A 77 -16.65 0.77 8.39
C TYR A 77 -16.37 0.29 6.95
N PHE A 78 -16.52 -1.02 6.70
CA PHE A 78 -16.31 -1.57 5.36
C PHE A 78 -17.33 -1.03 4.36
N ARG A 79 -18.60 -0.88 4.76
CA ARG A 79 -19.64 -0.30 3.91
C ARG A 79 -19.28 1.12 3.49
N ARG A 80 -18.93 2.00 4.43
CA ARG A 80 -18.49 3.39 4.15
C ARG A 80 -17.32 3.42 3.17
N ARG A 81 -16.30 2.58 3.40
CA ARG A 81 -15.09 2.54 2.58
C ARG A 81 -15.36 2.00 1.17
N LEU A 82 -16.23 1.01 1.04
CA LEU A 82 -16.64 0.45 -0.25
C LEU A 82 -17.46 1.47 -1.05
N SER A 83 -18.46 2.11 -0.44
CA SER A 83 -19.24 3.17 -1.09
C SER A 83 -18.33 4.30 -1.60
N ALA A 84 -17.46 4.84 -0.75
CA ALA A 84 -16.52 5.89 -1.17
C ALA A 84 -15.60 5.46 -2.32
N ALA A 85 -15.20 4.18 -2.38
CA ALA A 85 -14.41 3.66 -3.48
C ALA A 85 -15.22 3.50 -4.78
N ILE A 86 -16.51 3.16 -4.69
CA ILE A 86 -17.41 3.10 -5.85
C ILE A 86 -17.63 4.51 -6.40
N ASP A 87 -17.94 5.48 -5.55
CA ASP A 87 -18.20 6.87 -5.93
C ASP A 87 -16.98 7.48 -6.66
N ARG A 88 -15.77 7.24 -6.14
CA ARG A 88 -14.52 7.69 -6.79
C ARG A 88 -14.33 7.10 -8.19
N ARG A 89 -14.72 5.84 -8.41
CA ARG A 89 -14.61 5.20 -9.73
C ARG A 89 -15.67 5.74 -10.69
N GLN A 90 -16.89 5.94 -10.22
CA GLN A 90 -17.97 6.51 -11.04
C GLN A 90 -17.66 7.95 -11.47
N CYS A 91 -17.11 8.76 -10.56
CA CYS A 91 -16.73 10.14 -10.85
C CYS A 91 -15.56 10.24 -11.86
N SER A 92 -14.64 9.26 -11.87
CA SER A 92 -13.49 9.25 -12.79
C SER A 92 -13.81 8.75 -14.21
N VAL A 93 -14.99 8.18 -14.47
CA VAL A 93 -15.38 7.64 -15.79
C VAL A 93 -16.03 8.71 -16.69
N PHE A 94 -16.31 9.91 -16.17
CA PHE A 94 -16.97 10.99 -16.91
C PHE A 94 -16.02 12.14 -17.29
N ASN A 95 -14.89 11.84 -17.95
CA ASN A 95 -14.13 12.86 -18.70
C ASN A 95 -13.40 12.29 -19.91
N VAL A 96 -14.13 11.62 -20.81
CA VAL A 96 -13.75 11.55 -22.23
C VAL A 96 -14.67 12.50 -22.98
N GLN A 97 -14.26 13.76 -23.03
CA GLN A 97 -14.73 14.68 -24.07
C GLN A 97 -14.14 14.17 -25.40
N SER A 98 -14.93 13.44 -26.18
CA SER A 98 -14.72 13.38 -27.62
C SER A 98 -15.77 14.28 -28.25
N SER A 99 -15.37 15.52 -28.47
CA SER A 99 -16.06 16.49 -29.30
C SER A 99 -16.37 15.87 -30.66
N ALA A 100 -17.62 15.99 -31.09
CA ALA A 100 -18.01 15.73 -32.47
C ALA A 100 -17.19 16.60 -33.42
N THR A 101 -16.49 16.01 -34.38
CA THR A 101 -16.22 16.54 -35.72
C THR A 101 -15.75 15.38 -36.60
N GLY A 102 -16.49 15.11 -37.67
CA GLY A 102 -16.11 14.08 -38.63
C GLY A 102 -14.80 14.41 -39.32
N ALA A 103 -13.87 13.46 -39.38
CA ALA A 103 -12.89 13.32 -40.44
C ALA A 103 -12.17 11.97 -40.31
N SER A 104 -12.15 11.26 -41.43
CA SER A 104 -11.55 9.96 -41.67
C SER A 104 -10.07 9.84 -41.25
N SER A 105 -9.71 8.71 -40.66
CA SER A 105 -8.67 7.77 -41.14
C SER A 105 -8.03 7.01 -39.98
N LEU A 106 -8.36 5.72 -39.91
CA LEU A 106 -7.74 4.76 -39.02
C LEU A 106 -6.41 4.32 -39.63
N ARG A 107 -5.27 4.77 -39.09
CA ARG A 107 -3.97 4.11 -39.31
C ARG A 107 -3.57 3.35 -38.07
N LEU A 108 -3.85 2.05 -38.08
CA LEU A 108 -3.11 1.06 -37.30
C LEU A 108 -1.67 1.01 -37.85
N ARG A 109 -0.68 1.38 -37.04
CA ARG A 109 0.71 0.94 -37.27
C ARG A 109 1.21 0.17 -36.05
N SER A 110 1.39 -1.11 -36.32
CA SER A 110 2.04 -2.15 -35.57
C SER A 110 3.49 -1.84 -35.18
N ARG A 111 3.85 -2.29 -33.97
CA ARG A 111 5.11 -2.93 -33.54
C ARG A 111 6.35 -2.71 -34.44
N GLN A 112 7.38 -2.04 -33.92
CA GLN A 112 8.76 -2.60 -33.90
C GLN A 112 9.75 -1.73 -33.11
N ALA A 113 10.53 -2.44 -32.29
CA ALA A 113 11.95 -2.25 -31.95
C ALA A 113 12.51 -0.83 -31.74
N PHE A 114 13.02 -0.58 -30.52
CA PHE A 114 14.16 0.31 -30.34
C PHE A 114 15.20 -0.38 -29.46
N SER A 115 16.25 -0.90 -30.10
CA SER A 115 17.47 -1.38 -29.48
C SER A 115 18.59 -0.39 -29.82
N LEU A 116 19.41 -0.10 -28.81
CA LEU A 116 20.81 0.35 -28.87
C LEU A 116 21.07 1.75 -29.46
N GLN A 117 21.74 2.62 -28.69
CA GLN A 117 23.21 2.67 -28.78
C GLN A 117 23.81 3.54 -27.66
N LEU A 118 24.89 3.00 -27.08
CA LEU A 118 25.88 3.69 -26.25
C LEU A 118 26.50 4.86 -27.02
N SER A 119 26.78 5.95 -26.31
CA SER A 119 27.79 6.96 -26.67
C SER A 119 28.42 7.41 -25.35
N SER A 120 29.60 6.87 -25.04
CA SER A 120 30.90 7.52 -25.31
C SER A 120 31.20 8.62 -24.30
N LEU A 121 32.03 8.30 -23.30
CA LEU A 121 32.80 9.31 -22.58
C LEU A 121 34.17 8.77 -22.16
N ARG A 122 35.17 9.26 -22.87
CA ARG A 122 36.56 9.62 -22.51
C ARG A 122 37.38 8.65 -21.65
N LEU A 123 38.44 8.06 -22.20
CA LEU A 123 39.78 8.60 -22.53
C LEU A 123 40.78 8.55 -21.35
N LEU A 124 41.91 7.88 -21.63
CA LEU A 124 43.26 7.99 -21.07
C LEU A 124 43.50 7.60 -19.60
N HIS A 125 44.27 6.53 -19.38
CA HIS A 125 45.70 6.61 -19.08
C HIS A 125 46.34 5.21 -19.02
N ALA A 126 47.62 5.12 -19.45
CA ALA A 126 48.71 4.29 -18.89
C ALA A 126 48.50 2.75 -18.80
N GLU A 127 49.45 1.86 -19.05
CA GLU A 127 50.91 1.89 -19.14
C GLU A 127 51.34 0.56 -19.77
N SER A 128 52.44 0.62 -20.53
CA SER A 128 53.50 -0.39 -20.73
C SER A 128 53.19 -1.80 -21.28
#